data_AF-A0A845L8I0-F1
#
_entry.id   AF-A0A845L8I0-F1
#
_cell.length_a   1.000
_cell.length_b   1.000
_cell.length_c   1.000
_cell.angle_alpha   90.00
_cell.angle_beta   90.00
_cell.angle_gamma   90.00
#
_symmetry.space_group_name_H-M   'P 1'
#
loop_
_entity.id
_entity.type
_entity.pdbx_description
1 polymer ?
#
loop_
_entity_poly.entity_id
_entity_poly.type
_entity_poly.pdbx_seq_one_letter_code
_entity_poly.pdbx_strand_id
1 'polypeptide(L)'
;MQDYVEAHLQAPVSLDQLASAAGYSPSHASRVFKELVGIPPLEYLRARRLSQAALRLRDTPSRVLEVALDAIFESHEGFTRAFSKQFGITPENYRKHTPPLPLFMPGSVRDQYLHMLKGEKTMKEKADTCTIFTQVVERPQRKLILLRGRKAADYFAYCEEVGCDVWGILCSLKGALYEPVGMWLPEKLRRSGTSVYAQGVEMPVDYAGPIPEGMEIIDLPPCKMMVFHGQPFADEEMEQAIGSVWNAMKNFRPESFGWQWADDDAPRIQMVPLPERGYIEARPVRERDERKTTF
;
A
#
# COMPACT_ATOMS: atom_id res chain seq x y z
N MET A 1 -17.19 7.76 -9.01
CA MET A 1 -17.39 6.43 -9.63
C MET A 1 -16.50 5.37 -9.01
N GLN A 2 -15.18 5.58 -8.88
CA GLN A 2 -14.29 4.62 -8.18
C GLN A 2 -14.80 4.34 -6.75
N ASP A 3 -15.11 5.37 -5.97
CA ASP A 3 -15.63 5.21 -4.60
C ASP A 3 -16.95 4.43 -4.55
N TYR A 4 -17.84 4.68 -5.52
CA TYR A 4 -19.08 3.93 -5.63
C TYR A 4 -18.82 2.44 -5.90
N VAL A 5 -17.84 2.12 -6.76
CA VAL A 5 -17.43 0.73 -7.02
C VAL A 5 -16.90 0.08 -5.74
N GLU A 6 -15.95 0.72 -5.05
CA GLU A 6 -15.34 0.15 -3.84
C GLU A 6 -16.38 -0.08 -2.72
N ALA A 7 -17.33 0.84 -2.57
CA ALA A 7 -18.43 0.70 -1.60
C ALA A 7 -19.45 -0.40 -1.95
N HIS A 8 -19.51 -0.86 -3.21
CA HIS A 8 -20.55 -1.79 -3.71
C HIS A 8 -19.98 -3.03 -4.42
N LEU A 9 -18.75 -3.46 -4.06
CA LEU A 9 -18.13 -4.63 -4.68
C LEU A 9 -18.96 -5.91 -4.53
N GLN A 10 -19.70 -6.05 -3.43
CA GLN A 10 -20.52 -7.22 -3.08
C GLN A 10 -22.02 -7.03 -3.38
N ALA A 11 -22.38 -6.04 -4.20
CA ALA A 11 -23.77 -5.80 -4.62
C ALA A 11 -23.87 -5.73 -6.15
N PRO A 12 -24.99 -6.10 -6.78
CA PRO A 12 -25.20 -5.85 -8.21
C PRO A 12 -25.03 -4.35 -8.53
N VAL A 13 -24.22 -4.05 -9.53
CA VAL A 13 -23.95 -2.67 -9.97
C VAL A 13 -24.10 -2.60 -11.48
N SER A 14 -24.99 -1.71 -11.95
CA SER A 14 -25.19 -1.42 -13.37
C SER A 14 -24.42 -0.17 -13.81
N LEU A 15 -24.25 0.01 -15.13
CA LEU A 15 -23.67 1.22 -15.67
C LEU A 15 -24.52 2.46 -15.35
N ASP A 16 -25.85 2.33 -15.36
CA ASP A 16 -26.78 3.40 -14.99
C ASP A 16 -26.59 3.87 -13.55
N GLN A 17 -26.37 2.95 -12.61
CA GLN A 17 -26.09 3.29 -11.21
C GLN A 17 -24.75 4.05 -11.09
N LEU A 18 -23.70 3.57 -11.78
CA LEU A 18 -22.39 4.23 -11.77
C LEU A 18 -22.46 5.63 -12.38
N ALA A 19 -23.18 5.78 -13.49
CA ALA A 19 -23.35 7.06 -14.17
C ALA A 19 -24.19 8.03 -13.35
N SER A 20 -25.26 7.54 -12.72
CA SER A 20 -26.10 8.34 -11.81
C SER A 20 -25.31 8.83 -10.60
N ALA A 21 -24.47 7.97 -10.00
CA ALA A 21 -23.58 8.36 -8.91
C ALA A 21 -22.54 9.43 -9.32
N ALA A 22 -22.26 9.56 -10.62
CA ALA A 22 -21.37 10.57 -11.18
C ALA A 22 -22.10 11.82 -11.68
N GLY A 23 -23.43 11.82 -11.75
CA GLY A 23 -24.22 12.90 -12.33
C GLY A 23 -24.17 12.99 -13.86
N TYR A 24 -23.86 11.89 -14.57
CA TYR A 24 -23.72 11.86 -16.03
C TYR A 24 -24.62 10.81 -16.69
N SER A 25 -24.81 10.92 -18.01
CA SER A 25 -25.43 9.86 -18.79
C SER A 25 -24.51 8.61 -18.87
N PRO A 26 -25.07 7.39 -19.04
CA PRO A 26 -24.28 6.16 -19.09
C PRO A 26 -23.16 6.16 -20.14
N SER A 27 -23.44 6.66 -21.34
CA SER A 27 -22.46 6.73 -22.44
C SER A 27 -21.33 7.72 -22.14
N HIS A 28 -21.67 8.89 -21.59
CA HIS A 28 -20.69 9.91 -21.23
C HIS A 28 -19.81 9.44 -20.07
N ALA A 29 -20.43 8.91 -19.00
CA ALA A 29 -19.73 8.39 -17.84
C ALA A 29 -18.75 7.27 -18.21
N SER A 30 -19.18 6.32 -19.05
CA SER A 30 -18.32 5.22 -19.51
C SER A 30 -17.11 5.71 -20.30
N ARG A 31 -17.32 6.66 -21.20
CA ARG A 31 -16.23 7.25 -22.01
C ARG A 31 -15.22 7.99 -21.13
N VAL A 32 -15.68 8.93 -20.30
CA VAL A 32 -14.81 9.73 -19.42
C VAL A 32 -14.07 8.84 -18.43
N PHE A 33 -14.74 7.84 -17.84
CA PHE A 33 -14.09 6.91 -16.93
C PHE A 33 -12.97 6.12 -17.64
N LYS A 34 -13.22 5.62 -18.85
CA LYS A 34 -12.19 4.91 -19.62
C LYS A 34 -11.02 5.82 -20.01
N GLU A 35 -11.29 7.07 -20.38
CA GLU A 35 -10.24 8.06 -20.70
C GLU A 35 -9.33 8.34 -19.50
N LEU A 36 -9.89 8.41 -18.28
CA LEU A 36 -9.13 8.72 -17.07
C LEU A 36 -8.48 7.48 -16.41
N VAL A 37 -9.17 6.35 -16.39
CA VAL A 37 -8.75 5.12 -15.67
C VAL A 37 -8.05 4.12 -16.60
N GLY A 38 -8.23 4.27 -17.92
CA GLY A 38 -7.66 3.38 -18.94
C GLY A 38 -8.55 2.18 -19.31
N ILE A 39 -9.52 1.80 -18.46
CA ILE A 39 -10.42 0.67 -18.70
C ILE A 39 -11.90 1.05 -18.47
N PRO A 40 -12.87 0.37 -19.14
CA PRO A 40 -14.29 0.63 -18.93
C PRO A 40 -14.77 0.37 -17.49
N PRO A 41 -15.81 1.07 -17.00
CA PRO A 41 -16.28 0.96 -15.62
C PRO A 41 -16.66 -0.45 -15.17
N LEU A 42 -17.36 -1.22 -16.02
CA LEU A 42 -17.77 -2.59 -15.68
C LEU A 42 -16.60 -3.59 -15.73
N GLU A 43 -15.57 -3.30 -16.52
CA GLU A 43 -14.34 -4.09 -16.54
C GLU A 43 -13.51 -3.81 -15.28
N TYR A 44 -13.41 -2.54 -14.87
CA TYR A 44 -12.83 -2.12 -13.59
C TYR A 44 -13.51 -2.82 -12.41
N LEU A 45 -14.84 -2.76 -12.33
CA LEU A 45 -15.63 -3.43 -11.29
C LEU A 45 -15.33 -4.93 -11.23
N ARG A 46 -15.28 -5.60 -12.38
CA ARG A 46 -14.97 -7.03 -12.47
C ARG A 46 -13.55 -7.32 -11.99
N ALA A 47 -12.56 -6.54 -12.42
CA ALA A 47 -11.17 -6.72 -12.03
C ALA A 47 -10.95 -6.52 -10.52
N ARG A 48 -11.65 -5.54 -9.92
CA ARG A 48 -11.67 -5.30 -8.46
C ARG A 48 -12.30 -6.47 -7.70
N ARG A 49 -13.47 -6.94 -8.12
CA ARG A 49 -14.14 -8.12 -7.54
C ARG A 49 -13.28 -9.37 -7.58
N LEU A 50 -12.63 -9.63 -8.71
CA LEU A 50 -11.73 -10.77 -8.86
C LEU A 50 -10.48 -10.65 -7.96
N SER A 51 -9.96 -9.44 -7.77
CA SER A 51 -8.85 -9.18 -6.85
C SER A 51 -9.24 -9.37 -5.38
N GLN A 52 -10.42 -8.90 -4.98
CA GLN A 52 -10.97 -9.14 -3.64
C GLN A 52 -11.26 -10.63 -3.41
N ALA A 53 -11.78 -11.33 -4.43
CA ALA A 53 -12.00 -12.77 -4.40
C ALA A 53 -10.68 -13.55 -4.22
N ALA A 54 -9.60 -13.12 -4.88
CA ALA A 54 -8.27 -13.71 -4.69
C ALA A 54 -7.77 -13.52 -3.25
N LEU A 55 -7.91 -12.34 -2.65
CA LEU A 55 -7.56 -12.15 -1.25
C LEU A 55 -8.37 -13.07 -0.32
N ARG A 56 -9.68 -13.17 -0.56
CA ARG A 56 -10.54 -14.04 0.24
C ARG A 56 -10.19 -15.53 0.10
N LEU A 57 -9.94 -16.03 -1.11
CA LEU A 57 -9.50 -17.41 -1.34
C LEU A 57 -8.17 -17.73 -0.64
N ARG A 58 -7.31 -16.73 -0.47
CA ARG A 58 -6.02 -16.88 0.21
C ARG A 58 -6.16 -16.90 1.73
N ASP A 59 -7.01 -16.02 2.26
CA ASP A 59 -7.08 -15.68 3.69
C ASP A 59 -8.14 -16.45 4.46
N THR A 60 -9.16 -16.99 3.78
CA THR A 60 -10.25 -17.72 4.43
C THR A 60 -10.34 -19.17 3.93
N PRO A 61 -10.93 -20.08 4.72
CA PRO A 61 -11.21 -21.44 4.27
C PRO A 61 -12.44 -21.51 3.33
N SER A 62 -12.98 -20.38 2.86
CA SER A 62 -14.22 -20.31 2.06
C SER A 62 -14.15 -21.19 0.82
N ARG A 63 -15.30 -21.77 0.46
CA ARG A 63 -15.42 -22.56 -0.77
C ARG A 63 -15.40 -21.65 -1.98
N VAL A 64 -14.83 -22.11 -3.09
CA VAL A 64 -14.78 -21.34 -4.35
C VAL A 64 -16.17 -20.86 -4.78
N LEU A 65 -17.21 -21.68 -4.58
CA LEU A 65 -18.59 -21.29 -4.87
C LEU A 65 -19.07 -20.10 -4.03
N GLU A 66 -18.78 -20.08 -2.73
CA GLU A 66 -19.16 -18.97 -1.83
C GLU A 66 -18.45 -17.67 -2.27
N VAL A 67 -17.17 -17.77 -2.62
CA VAL A 67 -16.40 -16.62 -3.12
C VAL A 67 -16.94 -16.11 -4.46
N ALA A 68 -17.34 -17.02 -5.36
CA ALA A 68 -17.94 -16.64 -6.64
C ALA A 68 -19.26 -15.86 -6.45
N LEU A 69 -20.12 -16.33 -5.53
CA LEU A 69 -21.40 -15.69 -5.24
C LEU A 69 -21.21 -14.29 -4.64
N ASP A 70 -20.30 -14.12 -3.69
CA ASP A 70 -20.04 -12.81 -3.07
C ASP A 70 -19.34 -11.84 -4.05
N ALA A 71 -18.65 -12.37 -5.06
CA ALA A 71 -18.14 -11.60 -6.19
C ALA A 71 -19.20 -11.35 -7.29
N ILE A 72 -20.48 -11.66 -7.03
CA ILE A 72 -21.63 -11.43 -7.92
C ILE A 72 -21.48 -12.15 -9.27
N PHE A 73 -20.98 -13.40 -9.24
CA PHE A 73 -21.02 -14.29 -10.39
C PHE A 73 -22.21 -15.25 -10.30
N GLU A 74 -22.94 -15.39 -11.40
CA GLU A 74 -24.12 -16.25 -11.49
C GLU A 74 -23.80 -17.75 -11.48
N SER A 75 -22.55 -18.12 -11.80
CA SER A 75 -22.12 -19.51 -11.85
C SER A 75 -20.65 -19.70 -11.48
N HIS A 76 -20.35 -20.88 -10.95
CA HIS A 76 -18.98 -21.32 -10.63
C HIS A 76 -18.08 -21.35 -11.88
N GLU A 77 -18.62 -21.81 -13.02
CA GLU A 77 -17.88 -21.84 -14.30
C GLU A 77 -17.57 -20.43 -14.81
N GLY A 78 -18.54 -19.52 -14.72
CA GLY A 78 -18.36 -18.11 -15.10
C GLY A 78 -17.26 -17.44 -14.28
N PHE A 79 -17.28 -17.65 -12.96
CA PHE A 79 -16.23 -17.17 -12.06
C PHE A 79 -14.87 -17.78 -12.39
N THR A 80 -14.79 -19.11 -12.52
CA THR A 80 -13.54 -19.82 -12.81
C THR A 80 -12.90 -19.35 -14.11
N ARG A 81 -13.70 -19.17 -15.16
CA ARG A 81 -13.22 -18.64 -16.45
C ARG A 81 -12.71 -17.21 -16.32
N ALA A 82 -13.44 -16.34 -15.62
CA ALA A 82 -13.04 -14.95 -15.45
C ALA A 82 -11.77 -14.81 -14.58
N PHE A 83 -11.70 -15.56 -13.49
CA PHE A 83 -10.54 -15.60 -12.60
C PHE A 83 -9.30 -16.14 -13.32
N SER A 84 -9.44 -17.25 -14.05
CA SER A 84 -8.32 -17.83 -14.81
C SER A 84 -7.86 -16.91 -15.94
N LYS A 85 -8.80 -16.18 -16.58
CA LYS A 85 -8.45 -15.17 -17.59
C LYS A 85 -7.64 -14.02 -16.99
N GLN A 86 -7.97 -13.58 -15.77
CA GLN A 86 -7.28 -12.45 -15.14
C GLN A 86 -5.93 -12.85 -14.54
N PHE A 87 -5.84 -14.02 -13.90
CA PHE A 87 -4.68 -14.39 -13.08
C PHE A 87 -3.86 -15.55 -13.65
N GLY A 88 -4.29 -16.17 -14.76
CA GLY A 88 -3.58 -17.31 -15.37
C GLY A 88 -3.65 -18.62 -14.58
N ILE A 89 -4.42 -18.66 -13.48
CA ILE A 89 -4.57 -19.83 -12.61
C ILE A 89 -6.04 -20.01 -12.22
N THR A 90 -6.48 -21.25 -12.01
CA THR A 90 -7.85 -21.52 -11.54
C THR A 90 -8.00 -21.12 -10.06
N PRO A 91 -9.21 -20.73 -9.61
CA PRO A 91 -9.46 -20.42 -8.20
C PRO A 91 -9.09 -21.56 -7.24
N GLU A 92 -9.36 -22.80 -7.64
CA GLU A 92 -9.07 -23.98 -6.82
C GLU A 92 -7.55 -24.22 -6.67
N ASN A 93 -6.79 -24.07 -7.77
CA ASN A 93 -5.33 -24.18 -7.71
C ASN A 93 -4.72 -23.02 -6.92
N TYR A 94 -5.26 -21.82 -7.09
CA TYR A 94 -4.82 -20.65 -6.33
C TYR A 94 -5.09 -20.81 -4.84
N ARG A 95 -6.26 -21.32 -4.43
CA ARG A 95 -6.56 -21.60 -3.01
C ARG A 95 -5.57 -22.59 -2.38
N LYS A 96 -5.13 -23.60 -3.14
CA LYS A 96 -4.21 -24.64 -2.66
C LYS A 96 -2.77 -24.16 -2.50
N HIS A 97 -2.28 -23.38 -3.46
CA HIS A 97 -0.85 -23.03 -3.53
C HIS A 97 -0.57 -21.56 -3.17
N THR A 98 -1.57 -20.69 -3.32
CA THR A 98 -1.51 -19.25 -3.07
C THR A 98 -0.25 -18.57 -3.62
N PRO A 99 0.09 -18.76 -4.91
CA PRO A 99 1.19 -18.02 -5.51
C PRO A 99 0.87 -16.51 -5.50
N PRO A 100 1.87 -15.63 -5.50
CA PRO A 100 1.64 -14.20 -5.60
C PRO A 100 0.90 -13.88 -6.91
N LEU A 101 -0.07 -12.97 -6.85
CA LEU A 101 -0.87 -12.53 -7.99
C LEU A 101 -0.75 -11.03 -8.19
N PRO A 102 -0.75 -10.55 -9.45
CA PRO A 102 -0.87 -9.13 -9.74
C PRO A 102 -2.34 -8.69 -9.51
N LEU A 103 -2.67 -8.39 -8.25
CA LEU A 103 -3.99 -7.89 -7.90
C LEU A 103 -4.23 -6.53 -8.54
N PHE A 104 -5.41 -6.33 -9.11
CA PHE A 104 -5.80 -5.04 -9.67
C PHE A 104 -6.16 -4.09 -8.53
N MET A 105 -5.20 -3.25 -8.14
CA MET A 105 -5.33 -2.22 -7.10
C MET A 105 -5.00 -0.85 -7.70
N PRO A 106 -5.93 -0.28 -8.46
CA PRO A 106 -5.73 1.01 -9.12
C PRO A 106 -5.67 2.13 -8.07
N GLY A 107 -4.81 3.11 -8.32
CA GLY A 107 -4.80 4.35 -7.55
C GLY A 107 -6.08 5.16 -7.75
N SER A 108 -6.29 6.12 -6.85
CA SER A 108 -7.36 7.13 -6.98
C SER A 108 -7.01 8.10 -8.10
N VAL A 109 -7.86 8.16 -9.14
CA VAL A 109 -7.75 9.19 -10.20
C VAL A 109 -7.91 10.58 -9.58
N ARG A 110 -8.75 10.70 -8.55
CA ARG A 110 -8.96 11.96 -7.83
C ARG A 110 -7.66 12.43 -7.20
N ASP A 111 -6.91 11.56 -6.54
CA ASP A 111 -5.68 11.92 -5.84
C ASP A 111 -4.60 12.31 -6.85
N GLN A 112 -4.49 11.55 -7.94
CA GLN A 112 -3.61 11.89 -9.07
C GLN A 112 -3.95 13.26 -9.67
N TYR A 113 -5.23 13.55 -9.85
CA TYR A 113 -5.70 14.83 -10.37
C TYR A 113 -5.45 15.99 -9.41
N LEU A 114 -5.70 15.81 -8.10
CA LEU A 114 -5.42 16.83 -7.09
C LEU A 114 -3.93 17.15 -7.02
N HIS A 115 -3.07 16.13 -7.10
CA HIS A 115 -1.61 16.29 -7.18
C HIS A 115 -1.20 17.09 -8.43
N MET A 116 -1.75 16.75 -9.61
CA MET A 116 -1.47 17.48 -10.85
C MET A 116 -1.96 18.93 -10.82
N LEU A 117 -3.19 19.19 -10.31
CA LEU A 117 -3.78 20.54 -10.27
C LEU A 117 -3.08 21.48 -9.29
N LYS A 118 -2.68 20.96 -8.13
CA LYS A 118 -2.01 21.77 -7.12
C LYS A 118 -0.59 22.13 -7.57
N GLY A 119 -0.02 21.44 -8.57
CA GLY A 119 1.41 21.45 -8.85
C GLY A 119 2.19 20.88 -7.66
N GLU A 120 3.52 20.90 -7.71
CA GLU A 120 4.33 20.87 -6.49
C GLU A 120 4.05 22.14 -5.67
N LYS A 121 2.84 22.30 -5.13
CA LYS A 121 2.62 23.28 -4.08
C LYS A 121 3.44 22.77 -2.91
N THR A 122 4.56 23.45 -2.66
CA THR A 122 5.29 23.38 -1.41
C THR A 122 4.24 23.33 -0.30
N MET A 123 4.21 22.21 0.43
CA MET A 123 3.30 22.01 1.55
C MET A 123 3.21 23.32 2.32
N LYS A 124 2.00 23.84 2.55
CA LYS A 124 1.81 25.09 3.29
C LYS A 124 2.65 24.99 4.57
N GLU A 125 3.68 25.83 4.69
CA GLU A 125 4.63 25.80 5.82
C GLU A 125 3.93 26.00 7.17
N LYS A 126 2.74 26.59 7.15
CA LYS A 126 1.82 26.60 8.29
C LYS A 126 1.07 25.28 8.35
N ALA A 127 1.69 24.30 8.99
CA ALA A 127 0.97 23.21 9.61
C ALA A 127 0.09 23.83 10.71
N ASP A 128 -1.23 23.73 10.54
CA ASP A 128 -2.13 23.86 11.69
C ASP A 128 -1.68 22.88 12.78
N THR A 129 -1.90 23.23 14.04
CA THR A 129 -1.46 22.40 15.18
C THR A 129 -2.21 21.06 15.15
N CYS A 130 -1.55 20.03 14.62
CA CYS A 130 -2.05 18.66 14.59
C CYS A 130 -1.40 17.85 15.70
N THR A 131 -2.18 16.96 16.33
CA THR A 131 -1.65 16.05 17.35
C THR A 131 -1.01 14.86 16.66
N ILE A 132 0.30 14.65 16.87
CA ILE A 132 1.00 13.47 16.38
C ILE A 132 1.24 12.52 17.55
N PHE A 133 0.63 11.34 17.50
CA PHE A 133 0.87 10.31 18.49
C PHE A 133 2.22 9.65 18.22
N THR A 134 3.08 9.58 19.23
CA THR A 134 4.43 9.02 19.11
C THR A 134 4.62 7.88 20.10
N GLN A 135 5.05 6.72 19.61
CA GLN A 135 5.36 5.56 20.46
C GLN A 135 6.56 4.80 19.92
N VAL A 136 7.28 4.10 20.81
CA VAL A 136 8.34 3.17 20.41
C VAL A 136 7.75 1.76 20.40
N VAL A 137 7.93 1.06 19.28
CA VAL A 137 7.49 -0.32 19.10
C VAL A 137 8.69 -1.21 18.81
N GLU A 138 8.64 -2.45 19.30
CA GLU A 138 9.64 -3.46 18.98
C GLU A 138 9.26 -4.18 17.69
N ARG A 139 10.24 -4.33 16.79
CA ARG A 139 10.13 -5.16 15.59
C ARG A 139 11.01 -6.38 15.80
N PRO A 140 10.45 -7.61 15.78
CA PRO A 140 11.27 -8.81 15.89
C PRO A 140 12.16 -9.00 14.65
N GLN A 141 13.03 -10.01 14.69
CA GLN A 141 13.71 -10.46 13.48
C GLN A 141 12.66 -10.91 12.46
N ARG A 142 12.86 -10.49 11.21
CA ARG A 142 11.91 -10.71 10.13
C ARG A 142 12.61 -10.70 8.78
N LYS A 143 11.94 -11.21 7.76
CA LYS A 143 12.36 -11.07 6.38
C LYS A 143 11.65 -9.86 5.75
N LEU A 144 12.23 -9.27 4.73
CA LEU A 144 11.62 -8.24 3.90
C LEU A 144 11.68 -8.70 2.46
N ILE A 145 10.51 -8.86 1.83
CA ILE A 145 10.42 -8.98 0.37
C ILE A 145 10.26 -7.59 -0.20
N LEU A 146 11.15 -7.17 -1.09
CA LEU A 146 11.13 -5.83 -1.66
C LEU A 146 11.43 -5.82 -3.15
N LEU A 147 10.93 -4.77 -3.81
CA LEU A 147 11.34 -4.38 -5.14
C LEU A 147 12.06 -3.04 -5.05
N ARG A 148 13.23 -2.97 -5.68
CA ARG A 148 14.07 -1.77 -5.68
C ARG A 148 13.82 -0.95 -6.94
N GLY A 149 13.79 0.36 -6.77
CA GLY A 149 13.94 1.28 -7.89
C GLY A 149 15.42 1.41 -8.29
N ARG A 150 15.67 2.30 -9.23
CA ARG A 150 17.02 2.62 -9.74
C ARG A 150 17.56 3.90 -9.12
N LYS A 151 16.78 4.98 -9.14
CA LYS A 151 17.23 6.31 -8.68
C LYS A 151 16.16 7.09 -7.91
N ALA A 152 15.01 6.47 -7.66
CA ALA A 152 13.93 7.05 -6.87
C ALA A 152 14.35 7.52 -5.46
N ALA A 153 13.99 8.76 -5.12
CA ALA A 153 14.20 9.33 -3.79
C ALA A 153 12.94 9.25 -2.90
N ASP A 154 11.78 9.04 -3.51
CA ASP A 154 10.47 9.05 -2.89
C ASP A 154 9.48 8.15 -3.66
N TYR A 155 8.24 8.13 -3.15
CA TYR A 155 7.13 7.36 -3.70
C TYR A 155 6.84 7.65 -5.18
N PHE A 156 6.76 8.92 -5.57
CA PHE A 156 6.34 9.30 -6.92
C PHE A 156 7.40 8.91 -7.94
N ALA A 157 8.68 9.24 -7.66
CA ALA A 157 9.79 8.83 -8.50
C ALA A 157 9.88 7.29 -8.62
N TYR A 158 9.56 6.56 -7.55
CA TYR A 158 9.53 5.10 -7.59
C TYR A 158 8.40 4.55 -8.46
N CYS A 159 7.19 5.10 -8.34
CA CYS A 159 6.05 4.70 -9.16
C CYS A 159 6.29 4.96 -10.65
N GLU A 160 6.98 6.05 -11.01
CA GLU A 160 7.36 6.33 -12.41
C GLU A 160 8.37 5.30 -12.95
N GLU A 161 9.31 4.83 -12.12
CA GLU A 161 10.36 3.89 -12.53
C GLU A 161 9.88 2.44 -12.65
N VAL A 162 9.07 1.99 -11.69
CA VAL A 162 8.75 0.58 -11.48
C VAL A 162 7.30 0.25 -11.85
N GLY A 163 6.45 1.27 -11.94
CA GLY A 163 5.02 1.12 -12.19
C GLY A 163 4.22 0.88 -10.90
N CYS A 164 2.89 0.98 -11.02
CA CYS A 164 1.97 0.86 -9.88
C CYS A 164 1.56 -0.59 -9.56
N ASP A 165 1.88 -1.56 -10.42
CA ASP A 165 1.43 -2.95 -10.30
C ASP A 165 2.11 -3.71 -9.15
N VAL A 166 3.24 -3.17 -8.66
CA VAL A 166 4.03 -3.73 -7.55
C VAL A 166 3.18 -3.92 -6.30
N TRP A 167 2.33 -2.93 -5.98
CA TRP A 167 1.49 -2.96 -4.80
C TRP A 167 0.51 -4.14 -4.84
N GLY A 168 -0.05 -4.40 -6.02
CA GLY A 168 -0.88 -5.57 -6.37
C GLY A 168 -0.27 -6.87 -5.87
N ILE A 169 0.98 -7.07 -6.25
CA ILE A 169 1.77 -8.26 -5.97
C ILE A 169 2.12 -8.32 -4.47
N LEU A 170 2.58 -7.23 -3.87
CA LEU A 170 2.97 -7.19 -2.46
C LEU A 170 1.80 -7.55 -1.54
N CYS A 171 0.62 -6.99 -1.79
CA CYS A 171 -0.59 -7.32 -1.02
C CYS A 171 -1.06 -8.77 -1.22
N SER A 172 -0.67 -9.44 -2.32
CA SER A 172 -1.05 -10.83 -2.59
C SER A 172 -0.24 -11.86 -1.82
N LEU A 173 0.94 -11.48 -1.30
CA LEU A 173 1.81 -12.40 -0.59
C LEU A 173 1.19 -12.88 0.72
N LYS A 174 1.03 -14.20 0.84
CA LYS A 174 0.44 -14.85 2.02
C LYS A 174 1.42 -14.87 3.19
N GLY A 175 0.90 -14.59 4.39
CA GLY A 175 1.67 -14.69 5.63
C GLY A 175 2.48 -13.45 5.98
N ALA A 176 2.27 -12.33 5.28
CA ALA A 176 2.84 -11.04 5.64
C ALA A 176 2.51 -10.67 7.10
N LEU A 177 3.50 -10.14 7.82
CA LEU A 177 3.33 -9.72 9.22
C LEU A 177 2.45 -8.46 9.32
N TYR A 178 2.58 -7.58 8.32
CA TYR A 178 1.92 -6.29 8.24
C TYR A 178 1.54 -5.99 6.78
N GLU A 179 0.84 -4.87 6.56
CA GLU A 179 0.61 -4.38 5.20
C GLU A 179 1.93 -4.03 4.48
N PRO A 180 1.93 -4.01 3.14
CA PRO A 180 3.07 -3.48 2.40
C PRO A 180 3.32 -2.01 2.75
N VAL A 181 4.58 -1.59 2.62
CA VAL A 181 5.03 -0.25 2.97
C VAL A 181 5.99 0.29 1.91
N GLY A 182 5.97 1.60 1.74
CA GLY A 182 7.07 2.34 1.15
C GLY A 182 8.20 2.49 2.17
N MET A 183 9.45 2.56 1.74
CA MET A 183 10.56 2.71 2.67
C MET A 183 11.78 3.40 2.08
N TRP A 184 12.54 4.05 2.96
CA TRP A 184 13.88 4.56 2.67
C TRP A 184 14.91 3.61 3.25
N LEU A 185 15.69 3.00 2.37
CA LEU A 185 16.70 2.01 2.72
C LEU A 185 17.98 2.71 3.22
N PRO A 186 18.54 2.28 4.38
CA PRO A 186 19.83 2.77 4.82
C PRO A 186 20.95 2.33 3.88
N GLU A 187 22.09 3.02 3.96
CA GLU A 187 23.21 2.79 3.05
C GLU A 187 23.66 1.33 3.01
N LYS A 188 23.75 0.68 4.18
CA LYS A 188 24.14 -0.73 4.29
C LYS A 188 23.19 -1.71 3.59
N LEU A 189 21.93 -1.31 3.37
CA LEU A 189 20.91 -2.13 2.70
C LEU A 189 20.73 -1.72 1.24
N ARG A 190 21.44 -0.70 0.73
CA ARG A 190 21.40 -0.29 -0.68
C ARG A 190 22.42 -1.07 -1.49
N ARG A 191 21.97 -1.66 -2.60
CA ARG A 191 22.87 -2.24 -3.60
C ARG A 191 23.35 -1.15 -4.56
N SER A 192 24.55 -1.34 -5.12
CA SER A 192 25.05 -0.44 -6.15
C SER A 192 24.07 -0.36 -7.31
N GLY A 193 23.76 0.86 -7.77
CA GLY A 193 22.81 1.12 -8.85
C GLY A 193 21.33 1.02 -8.46
N THR A 194 21.00 1.00 -7.16
CA THR A 194 19.60 0.96 -6.68
C THR A 194 19.22 2.23 -5.93
N SER A 195 17.92 2.53 -5.93
CA SER A 195 17.34 3.72 -5.31
C SER A 195 17.45 3.72 -3.78
N VAL A 196 17.28 4.90 -3.17
CA VAL A 196 17.10 5.01 -1.71
C VAL A 196 15.69 4.60 -1.31
N TYR A 197 14.69 4.86 -2.16
CA TYR A 197 13.31 4.47 -1.91
C TYR A 197 12.98 3.11 -2.53
N ALA A 198 12.24 2.27 -1.81
CA ALA A 198 11.75 0.98 -2.28
C ALA A 198 10.35 0.71 -1.75
N GLN A 199 9.67 -0.27 -2.32
CA GLN A 199 8.42 -0.81 -1.76
C GLN A 199 8.59 -2.29 -1.44
N GLY A 200 7.93 -2.74 -0.38
CA GLY A 200 8.08 -4.11 0.08
C GLY A 200 7.08 -4.48 1.17
N VAL A 201 7.19 -5.71 1.64
CA VAL A 201 6.34 -6.27 2.69
C VAL A 201 7.17 -7.12 3.65
N GLU A 202 6.92 -6.94 4.95
CA GLU A 202 7.62 -7.69 5.99
C GLU A 202 7.01 -9.09 6.17
N MET A 203 7.88 -10.08 6.27
CA MET A 203 7.56 -11.51 6.35
C MET A 203 8.12 -12.15 7.62
N PRO A 204 7.51 -13.23 8.12
CA PRO A 204 8.07 -14.04 9.18
C PRO A 204 9.50 -14.49 8.89
N VAL A 205 10.30 -14.69 9.94
CA VAL A 205 11.71 -15.13 9.81
C VAL A 205 11.83 -16.52 9.17
N ASP A 206 10.80 -17.36 9.31
CA ASP A 206 10.71 -18.70 8.75
C ASP A 206 10.00 -18.75 7.38
N TYR A 207 9.74 -17.59 6.77
CA TYR A 207 9.13 -17.53 5.44
C TYR A 207 10.00 -18.25 4.40
N ALA A 208 9.42 -19.29 3.79
CA ALA A 208 10.00 -20.11 2.73
C ALA A 208 9.11 -20.16 1.47
N GLY A 209 8.20 -19.18 1.34
CA GLY A 209 7.29 -19.08 0.20
C GLY A 209 7.96 -18.51 -1.06
N PRO A 210 7.19 -18.43 -2.17
CA PRO A 210 7.69 -17.91 -3.44
C PRO A 210 8.01 -16.41 -3.37
N ILE A 211 9.15 -16.03 -3.95
CA ILE A 211 9.53 -14.62 -4.15
C ILE A 211 9.07 -14.22 -5.55
N PRO A 212 8.26 -13.14 -5.70
CA PRO A 212 7.82 -12.67 -7.01
C PRO A 212 8.99 -12.30 -7.92
N GLU A 213 8.79 -12.40 -9.23
CA GLU A 213 9.81 -12.05 -10.22
C GLU A 213 10.28 -10.59 -10.04
N GLY A 214 11.60 -10.39 -10.12
CA GLY A 214 12.24 -9.08 -9.93
C GLY A 214 12.36 -8.62 -8.48
N MET A 215 11.66 -9.26 -7.54
CA MET A 215 11.78 -8.97 -6.12
C MET A 215 12.93 -9.76 -5.49
N GLU A 216 13.38 -9.29 -4.34
CA GLU A 216 14.36 -9.98 -3.52
C GLU A 216 13.86 -10.11 -2.08
N ILE A 217 14.50 -11.01 -1.34
CA ILE A 217 14.27 -11.16 0.09
C ILE A 217 15.57 -10.84 0.84
N ILE A 218 15.45 -10.06 1.92
CA ILE A 218 16.56 -9.76 2.83
C ILE A 218 16.15 -10.01 4.27
N ASP A 219 17.11 -10.30 5.14
CA ASP A 219 16.90 -10.43 6.57
C ASP A 219 17.05 -9.06 7.26
N LEU A 220 16.08 -8.73 8.11
CA LEU A 220 16.13 -7.55 8.97
C LEU A 220 16.31 -8.01 10.42
N PRO A 221 17.35 -7.54 11.13
CA PRO A 221 17.53 -7.86 12.54
C PRO A 221 16.40 -7.25 13.38
N PRO A 222 16.22 -7.72 14.63
CA PRO A 222 15.34 -7.05 15.58
C PRO A 222 15.76 -5.58 15.73
N CYS A 223 14.78 -4.68 15.79
CA CYS A 223 15.03 -3.26 16.02
C CYS A 223 13.87 -2.63 16.82
N LYS A 224 14.10 -1.41 17.31
CA LYS A 224 13.04 -0.57 17.85
C LYS A 224 12.72 0.51 16.83
N MET A 225 11.44 0.80 16.65
CA MET A 225 10.95 1.81 15.70
C MET A 225 10.14 2.84 16.45
N MET A 226 10.46 4.11 16.25
CA MET A 226 9.64 5.21 16.72
C MET A 226 8.59 5.52 15.66
N VAL A 227 7.32 5.29 16.01
CA VAL A 227 6.16 5.44 15.14
C VAL A 227 5.56 6.82 15.38
N PHE A 228 5.35 7.57 14.31
CA PHE A 228 4.63 8.83 14.28
C PHE A 228 3.31 8.60 13.57
N HIS A 229 2.22 8.82 14.29
CA HIS A 229 0.87 8.55 13.82
C HIS A 229 0.07 9.86 13.82
N GLY A 230 -0.21 10.36 12.62
CA GLY A 230 -1.07 11.51 12.39
C GLY A 230 -2.56 11.16 12.56
N GLN A 231 -3.38 12.19 12.75
CA GLN A 231 -4.83 12.02 12.92
C GLN A 231 -5.51 11.61 11.60
N PRO A 232 -6.72 11.04 11.68
CA PRO A 232 -7.61 10.93 10.53
C PRO A 232 -7.77 12.27 9.79
N PHE A 233 -7.94 12.21 8.48
CA PHE A 233 -8.01 13.39 7.61
C PHE A 233 -9.13 13.24 6.58
N ALA A 234 -9.63 14.37 6.07
CA ALA A 234 -10.47 14.36 4.88
C ALA A 234 -9.61 14.14 3.63
N ASP A 235 -10.13 13.47 2.58
CA ASP A 235 -9.38 13.13 1.37
C ASP A 235 -8.61 14.32 0.77
N GLU A 236 -9.21 15.52 0.79
CA GLU A 236 -8.64 16.74 0.22
C GLU A 236 -7.43 17.28 1.03
N GLU A 237 -7.31 16.85 2.28
CA GLU A 237 -6.32 17.26 3.28
C GLU A 237 -5.16 16.26 3.44
N MET A 238 -5.15 15.17 2.67
CA MET A 238 -4.12 14.12 2.74
C MET A 238 -2.69 14.68 2.72
N GLU A 239 -2.37 15.59 1.80
CA GLU A 239 -1.04 16.21 1.69
C GLU A 239 -0.67 17.00 2.97
N GLN A 240 -1.63 17.69 3.57
CA GLN A 240 -1.42 18.43 4.82
C GLN A 240 -1.19 17.47 6.00
N ALA A 241 -1.92 16.37 6.06
CA ALA A 241 -1.73 15.34 7.08
C ALA A 241 -0.32 14.70 6.99
N ILE A 242 0.13 14.36 5.77
CA ILE A 242 1.49 13.87 5.52
C ILE A 242 2.53 14.90 5.95
N GLY A 243 2.37 16.15 5.53
CA GLY A 243 3.27 17.24 5.88
C GLY A 243 3.38 17.51 7.37
N SER A 244 2.28 17.35 8.11
CA SER A 244 2.25 17.51 9.56
C SER A 244 3.10 16.44 10.27
N VAL A 245 3.02 15.18 9.83
CA VAL A 245 3.86 14.09 10.34
C VAL A 245 5.34 14.35 10.00
N TRP A 246 5.65 14.74 8.75
CA TRP A 246 7.03 15.06 8.35
C TRP A 246 7.62 16.21 9.17
N ASN A 247 6.85 17.27 9.40
CA ASN A 247 7.29 18.39 10.22
C ASN A 247 7.52 17.97 11.67
N ALA A 248 6.64 17.15 12.24
CA ALA A 248 6.83 16.60 13.57
C ALA A 248 8.11 15.74 13.65
N MET A 249 8.31 14.82 12.71
CA MET A 249 9.51 13.97 12.66
C MET A 249 10.81 14.77 12.52
N LYS A 250 10.81 15.84 11.69
CA LYS A 250 11.97 16.72 11.49
C LYS A 250 12.35 17.46 12.77
N ASN A 251 11.36 17.88 13.56
CA ASN A 251 11.56 18.67 14.77
C ASN A 251 11.68 17.81 16.05
N PHE A 252 11.33 16.53 15.98
CA PHE A 252 11.42 15.62 17.12
C PHE A 252 12.87 15.41 17.57
N ARG A 253 13.07 15.36 18.88
CA ARG A 253 14.38 15.11 19.53
C ARG A 253 14.25 13.88 20.42
N PRO A 254 14.54 12.67 19.89
CA PRO A 254 14.39 11.42 20.66
C PRO A 254 15.28 11.38 21.90
N GLU A 255 16.37 12.15 21.92
CA GLU A 255 17.35 12.22 22.99
C GLU A 255 16.75 12.72 24.31
N SER A 256 15.72 13.57 24.23
CA SER A 256 14.96 14.06 25.39
C SER A 256 14.13 12.97 26.06
N PHE A 257 13.95 11.83 25.39
CA PHE A 257 13.15 10.69 25.84
C PHE A 257 13.98 9.42 26.06
N GLY A 258 15.31 9.54 26.12
CA GLY A 258 16.22 8.40 26.30
C GLY A 258 16.49 7.58 25.03
N TRP A 259 16.16 8.12 23.86
CA TRP A 259 16.34 7.44 22.57
C TRP A 259 17.35 8.18 21.68
N GLN A 260 17.87 7.51 20.67
CA GLN A 260 18.65 8.12 19.58
C GLN A 260 18.24 7.51 18.26
N TRP A 261 18.31 8.28 17.17
CA TRP A 261 18.06 7.76 15.82
C TRP A 261 19.07 6.67 15.47
N ALA A 262 18.59 5.59 14.88
CA ALA A 262 19.38 4.45 14.47
C ALA A 262 19.10 4.11 13.00
N ASP A 263 19.18 5.10 12.12
CA ASP A 263 18.75 4.99 10.71
C ASP A 263 19.37 3.81 9.97
N ASP A 264 20.58 3.40 10.36
CA ASP A 264 21.23 2.25 9.77
C ASP A 264 20.56 0.92 10.14
N ASP A 265 19.82 0.80 11.24
CA ASP A 265 19.35 -0.48 11.77
C ASP A 265 18.31 -1.18 10.92
N ALA A 266 17.39 -0.40 10.36
CA ALA A 266 16.29 -0.87 9.53
C ALA A 266 15.82 0.27 8.60
N PRO A 267 15.02 -0.01 7.57
CA PRO A 267 14.43 1.04 6.75
C PRO A 267 13.50 1.96 7.55
N ARG A 268 13.48 3.25 7.22
CA ARG A 268 12.36 4.13 7.59
C ARG A 268 11.16 3.72 6.75
N ILE A 269 10.03 3.45 7.38
CA ILE A 269 8.82 2.96 6.69
C ILE A 269 7.73 4.02 6.65
N GLN A 270 6.99 4.02 5.55
CA GLN A 270 5.81 4.82 5.28
C GLN A 270 4.65 3.87 4.95
N MET A 271 3.58 3.99 5.73
CA MET A 271 2.33 3.25 5.50
C MET A 271 1.45 4.02 4.51
N VAL A 272 0.50 3.32 3.90
CA VAL A 272 -0.48 3.96 3.00
C VAL A 272 -1.28 4.98 3.79
N PRO A 273 -1.41 6.23 3.32
CA PRO A 273 -2.33 7.18 3.93
C PRO A 273 -3.76 6.65 3.78
N LEU A 274 -4.48 6.48 4.89
CA LEU A 274 -5.90 6.12 4.88
C LEU A 274 -6.68 7.19 5.65
N PRO A 275 -7.75 7.78 5.09
CA PRO A 275 -8.50 8.87 5.71
C PRO A 275 -8.92 8.59 7.16
N GLU A 276 -9.43 7.39 7.43
CA GLU A 276 -9.91 6.95 8.74
C GLU A 276 -8.80 6.57 9.73
N ARG A 277 -7.62 6.19 9.23
CA ARG A 277 -6.46 5.82 10.05
C ARG A 277 -5.55 7.01 10.32
N GLY A 278 -5.48 7.95 9.39
CA GLY A 278 -4.42 8.94 9.30
C GLY A 278 -3.17 8.41 8.58
N TYR A 279 -2.09 9.18 8.69
CA TYR A 279 -0.81 8.88 8.08
C TYR A 279 0.21 8.40 9.11
N ILE A 280 0.95 7.33 8.79
CA ILE A 280 1.89 6.70 9.71
C ILE A 280 3.26 6.56 9.05
N GLU A 281 4.28 7.02 9.76
CA GLU A 281 5.69 6.70 9.47
C GLU A 281 6.37 6.12 10.70
N ALA A 282 7.36 5.26 10.49
CA ALA A 282 8.22 4.80 11.57
C ALA A 282 9.69 4.87 11.19
N ARG A 283 10.51 5.35 12.14
CA ARG A 283 11.96 5.52 11.99
C ARG A 283 12.71 4.73 13.07
N PRO A 284 13.80 4.01 12.73
CA PRO A 284 14.48 3.20 13.73
C PRO A 284 15.15 4.03 14.82
N VAL A 285 15.14 3.50 16.05
CA VAL A 285 15.72 4.10 17.24
C VAL A 285 16.43 3.07 18.11
N ARG A 286 17.35 3.54 18.94
CA ARG A 286 18.00 2.78 20.01
C ARG A 286 17.91 3.52 21.33
N GLU A 287 17.98 2.79 22.43
CA GLU A 287 18.18 3.40 23.74
C GLU A 287 19.50 4.17 23.72
N ARG A 288 19.48 5.35 24.32
CA ARG A 288 20.66 6.18 24.50
C ARG A 288 21.44 5.62 25.69
N ASP A 289 22.69 5.23 25.46
CA ASP A 289 23.56 4.70 26.51
C ASP A 289 24.01 5.87 27.42
N GLU A 290 23.37 6.04 28.58
CA GLU A 290 23.61 7.15 29.51
C GLU A 290 25.06 7.18 30.04
N ARG A 291 25.79 6.06 29.94
CA ARG A 291 27.17 5.88 30.41
C ARG A 291 28.25 6.61 29.59
N LYS A 292 27.90 7.31 28.52
CA LYS A 292 28.85 8.09 27.69
C LYS A 292 28.77 9.61 27.87
N THR A 293 27.97 10.10 28.82
CA THR A 293 27.84 11.53 29.11
C THR A 293 28.27 11.84 30.54
N THR A 294 29.57 11.82 30.78
CA THR A 294 30.18 12.48 31.93
C THR A 294 31.25 13.39 31.37
N PHE A 295 30.96 14.69 31.35
CA PHE A 295 31.95 15.76 31.19
C PHE A 295 32.19 16.37 32.57
#